data_AF-A0A919P632-F1
#
_entry.id   AF-A0A919P632-F1
#
_cell.length_a   1.000
_cell.length_b   1.000
_cell.length_c   1.000
_cell.angle_alpha   90.00
_cell.angle_beta   90.00
_cell.angle_gamma   90.00
#
_symmetry.space_group_name_H-M   'P 1'
#
loop_
_entity.id
_entity.type
_entity.pdbx_description
1 polymer ?
#
loop_
_entity_poly.entity_id
_entity_poly.type
_entity_poly.pdbx_seq_one_letter_code
_entity_poly.pdbx_strand_id
1 'polypeptide(L)'
;MTLPELTSVPGGTIELSDARRGTSRDVALFAFEIGRVPVTQAQYAAVLGRADPPAAGAAAPAHGVRWVDAVAWCNAASSRAGLRPAYDVRGGTVR
;
A
#
# COMPACT_ATOMS: atom_id res chain seq x y z
N MET A 1 -9.80 12.22 9.20
CA MET A 1 -9.74 10.79 8.82
C MET A 1 -8.80 10.69 7.62
N THR A 2 -7.57 10.19 7.80
CA THR A 2 -6.48 10.48 6.86
C THR A 2 -6.12 9.27 6.01
N LEU A 3 -6.20 9.43 4.69
CA LEU A 3 -5.49 8.60 3.74
C LEU A 3 -3.96 8.83 3.89
N PRO A 4 -3.11 7.90 3.45
CA PRO A 4 -1.67 8.10 3.48
C PRO A 4 -1.24 9.27 2.61
N GLU A 5 -0.21 9.99 3.06
CA GLU A 5 0.47 10.98 2.24
C GLU A 5 1.32 10.27 1.19
N LEU A 6 1.09 10.60 -0.07
CA LEU A 6 1.81 10.04 -1.21
C LEU A 6 2.84 11.05 -1.74
N THR A 7 3.94 10.54 -2.29
CA THR A 7 4.93 11.34 -3.00
C THR A 7 5.10 10.82 -4.42
N SER A 8 5.24 11.73 -5.38
CA SER A 8 5.47 11.39 -6.78
C SER A 8 6.86 10.80 -6.99
N VAL A 9 6.91 9.76 -7.80
CA VAL A 9 8.12 9.13 -8.31
C VAL A 9 8.08 9.25 -9.84
N PRO A 10 9.08 9.87 -10.48
CA PRO A 10 9.09 10.02 -11.92
C PRO A 10 9.22 8.64 -12.60
N GLY A 11 8.64 8.54 -13.80
CA GLY A 11 8.86 7.38 -14.66
C GLY A 11 10.27 7.38 -15.23
N GLY A 12 10.70 6.23 -15.73
CA GLY A 12 12.03 6.03 -16.28
C GLY A 12 12.43 4.57 -16.30
N THR A 13 13.67 4.31 -16.72
CA THR A 13 14.27 2.98 -16.67
C THR A 13 15.26 2.91 -15.52
N ILE A 14 15.13 1.89 -14.68
CA ILE A 14 16.08 1.61 -13.59
C ILE A 14 16.67 0.21 -13.77
N GLU A 15 17.90 0.03 -13.32
CA GLU A 15 18.48 -1.31 -13.17
C GLU A 15 18.05 -1.89 -11.81
N LEU A 16 17.37 -3.03 -11.84
CA LEU A 16 17.01 -3.79 -10.64
C LEU A 16 17.99 -4.96 -10.45
N SER A 17 18.77 -4.89 -9.38
CA SER A 17 19.71 -5.95 -9.01
C SER A 17 19.12 -6.90 -7.96
N ASP A 18 19.13 -8.20 -8.25
CA ASP A 18 18.82 -9.28 -7.32
C ASP A 18 20.13 -9.91 -6.85
N ALA A 19 20.66 -9.40 -5.73
CA ALA A 19 21.91 -9.87 -5.15
C ALA A 19 21.86 -11.35 -4.71
N ARG A 20 20.67 -11.91 -4.40
CA ARG A 20 20.54 -13.33 -4.02
C ARG A 20 20.77 -14.24 -5.21
N ARG A 21 20.41 -13.79 -6.41
CA ARG A 21 20.57 -14.54 -7.67
C ARG A 21 21.77 -14.08 -8.49
N GLY A 22 22.41 -12.97 -8.13
CA GLY A 22 23.52 -12.39 -8.90
C GLY A 22 23.08 -11.86 -10.27
N THR A 23 21.81 -11.47 -10.42
CA THR A 23 21.24 -11.02 -11.70
C THR A 23 20.85 -9.55 -11.63
N SER A 24 21.04 -8.82 -12.72
CA SER A 24 20.47 -7.48 -12.91
C SER A 24 19.57 -7.46 -14.14
N ARG A 25 18.56 -6.58 -14.15
CA ARG A 25 17.72 -6.32 -15.32
C ARG A 25 17.23 -4.88 -15.36
N ASP A 26 17.05 -4.35 -16.56
CA ASP A 26 16.37 -3.07 -16.75
C ASP A 26 14.86 -3.21 -16.57
N VAL A 27 14.28 -2.25 -15.87
CA VAL A 27 12.83 -2.15 -15.62
C VAL A 27 12.36 -0.76 -16.00
N ALA A 28 11.48 -0.69 -17.00
CA ALA A 28 10.78 0.53 -17.35
C ALA A 28 9.56 0.72 -16.43
N LEU A 29 9.46 1.89 -15.80
CA LEU A 29 8.37 2.28 -14.92
C LEU A 29 7.68 3.53 -15.47
N PHE A 30 6.35 3.53 -15.45
CA PHE A 30 5.59 4.77 -15.58
C PHE A 30 5.74 5.61 -14.31
N ALA A 31 5.46 6.92 -14.38
CA ALA A 31 5.37 7.74 -13.18
C ALA A 31 4.25 7.22 -12.27
N PHE A 32 4.50 7.19 -10.96
CA PHE A 32 3.55 6.72 -9.96
C PHE A 32 3.74 7.49 -8.66
N GLU A 33 2.84 7.27 -7.69
CA GLU A 33 2.99 7.81 -6.35
C GLU A 33 3.14 6.67 -5.33
N ILE A 34 3.90 6.90 -4.27
CA ILE A 34 4.10 5.93 -3.19
C ILE A 34 3.95 6.59 -1.83
N GLY A 35 3.46 5.84 -0.84
CA GLY A 35 3.32 6.32 0.53
C GLY A 35 4.67 6.76 1.10
N ARG A 36 4.74 7.97 1.65
CA ARG A 36 5.97 8.50 2.28
C ARG A 36 6.42 7.69 3.50
N VAL A 37 5.45 7.07 4.16
CA VAL A 37 5.64 6.19 5.32
C VAL A 37 4.75 4.96 5.16
N PRO A 38 5.03 3.87 5.89
CA PRO A 38 4.11 2.74 5.98
C PRO A 38 2.73 3.19 6.47
N VAL A 39 1.69 2.50 6.02
CA VAL A 39 0.33 2.70 6.54
C VAL A 39 0.33 2.53 8.05
N THR A 40 -0.12 3.55 8.77
CA THR A 40 -0.12 3.53 10.25
C THR A 40 -1.30 2.73 10.80
N GLN A 41 -1.24 2.32 12.06
CA GLN A 41 -2.36 1.64 12.72
C GLN A 41 -3.65 2.49 12.69
N ALA A 42 -3.53 3.81 12.87
CA ALA A 42 -4.68 4.71 12.79
C ALA A 42 -5.26 4.79 11.38
N GLN A 43 -4.43 4.92 10.34
CA GLN A 43 -4.88 4.91 8.95
C GLN A 43 -5.54 3.58 8.57
N TYR A 44 -4.97 2.47 9.06
CA TYR A 44 -5.52 1.13 8.85
C TYR A 44 -6.92 0.99 9.45
N ALA A 45 -7.08 1.34 10.73
CA ALA A 45 -8.36 1.30 11.42
C ALA A 45 -9.39 2.22 10.77
N ALA A 46 -9.01 3.47 10.48
CA ALA A 46 -9.88 4.47 9.90
C ALA A 46 -10.47 4.01 8.57
N VAL A 47 -9.65 3.52 7.64
CA VAL A 47 -10.09 3.08 6.30
C VAL A 47 -11.04 1.87 6.36
N LEU A 48 -10.89 1.02 7.37
CA LEU A 48 -11.77 -0.15 7.55
C LEU A 48 -12.95 0.13 8.50
N GLY A 49 -13.08 1.34 9.04
CA GLY A 49 -14.13 1.67 10.01
C GLY A 49 -14.02 0.89 11.32
N ARG A 50 -12.80 0.53 11.72
CA ARG A 50 -12.52 -0.13 13.00
C ARG A 50 -12.31 0.89 14.11
N ALA A 51 -12.36 0.44 15.36
CA ALA A 51 -12.02 1.28 16.51
C ALA A 51 -10.58 1.80 16.39
N ASP A 52 -10.38 3.05 16.79
CA ASP A 52 -9.06 3.68 16.78
C ASP A 52 -8.10 2.94 17.74
N PRO A 53 -6.83 2.76 17.35
CA PRO A 53 -5.83 2.22 18.25
C PRO A 53 -5.54 3.21 19.39
N PRO A 54 -4.97 2.74 20.51
CA PRO A 54 -4.45 3.62 21.55
C PRO A 54 -3.50 4.67 20.96
N ALA A 55 -3.57 5.91 21.45
CA ALA A 55 -2.80 7.03 20.91
C ALA A 55 -1.29 6.75 20.82
N ALA A 56 -0.73 6.03 21.80
CA ALA A 56 0.67 5.63 21.82
C ALA A 56 1.11 4.76 20.61
N GLY A 57 0.19 4.04 19.97
CA GLY A 57 0.45 3.18 18.81
C GLY A 57 -0.11 3.70 17.49
N ALA A 58 -0.88 4.79 17.50
CA ALA A 58 -1.62 5.30 16.35
C ALA A 58 -0.73 5.61 15.14
N ALA A 59 0.48 6.15 15.37
CA ALA A 59 1.44 6.49 14.34
C ALA A 59 2.40 5.34 13.97
N ALA A 60 2.39 4.22 14.70
CA ALA A 60 3.22 3.07 14.38
C ALA A 60 2.74 2.39 13.09
N PRO A 61 3.63 1.71 12.34
CA PRO A 61 3.22 0.91 11.19
C PRO A 61 2.18 -0.14 11.57
N ALA A 62 1.16 -0.31 10.74
CA ALA A 62 0.27 -1.44 10.84
C ALA A 62 1.06 -2.73 10.56
N HIS A 63 0.93 -3.71 11.45
CA HIS A 63 1.65 -4.97 11.37
C HIS A 63 0.73 -6.15 11.72
N GLY A 64 1.20 -7.38 11.49
CA GLY A 64 0.35 -8.57 11.65
C GLY A 64 -0.80 -8.63 10.63
N VAL A 65 -0.70 -7.87 9.55
CA VAL A 65 -1.72 -7.79 8.50
C VAL A 65 -1.46 -8.91 7.50
N ARG A 66 -2.49 -9.75 7.26
CA ARG A 66 -2.41 -10.77 6.20
C ARG A 66 -2.44 -10.07 4.85
N TRP A 67 -1.79 -10.67 3.86
CA TRP A 67 -1.71 -10.06 2.53
C TRP A 67 -3.08 -9.74 1.92
N VAL A 68 -4.06 -10.64 2.05
CA VAL A 68 -5.45 -10.40 1.58
C VAL A 68 -6.13 -9.24 2.29
N ASP A 69 -5.81 -8.99 3.56
CA ASP A 69 -6.38 -7.87 4.31
C ASP A 69 -5.71 -6.54 3.89
N ALA A 70 -4.43 -6.57 3.50
CA ALA A 70 -3.75 -5.41 2.93
C ALA A 70 -4.35 -5.04 1.55
N VAL A 71 -4.63 -6.04 0.71
CA VAL A 71 -5.33 -5.84 -0.57
C VAL A 71 -6.73 -5.25 -0.37
N ALA A 72 -7.50 -5.80 0.57
CA ALA A 72 -8.82 -5.27 0.92
C ALA A 72 -8.75 -3.82 1.43
N TRP A 73 -7.73 -3.50 2.23
CA TRP A 73 -7.47 -2.13 2.68
C TRP A 73 -7.19 -1.20 1.50
N CYS A 74 -6.36 -1.61 0.53
CA CYS A 74 -6.07 -0.82 -0.66
C CYS A 74 -7.35 -0.50 -1.44
N ASN A 75 -8.21 -1.49 -1.69
CA ASN A 75 -9.48 -1.28 -2.40
C ASN A 75 -10.42 -0.34 -1.64
N ALA A 76 -10.48 -0.45 -0.30
CA ALA A 76 -11.26 0.46 0.53
C ALA A 76 -10.69 1.89 0.51
N ALA A 77 -9.37 2.04 0.55
CA ALA A 77 -8.69 3.33 0.44
C ALA A 77 -8.95 3.98 -0.93
N SER A 78 -8.85 3.22 -2.03
CA SER A 78 -9.20 3.69 -3.38
C SER A 78 -10.63 4.18 -3.44
N SER A 79 -11.59 3.39 -2.94
CA SER A 79 -13.01 3.76 -2.94
C SER A 79 -13.27 5.06 -2.18
N ARG A 80 -12.60 5.24 -1.02
CA ARG A 80 -12.69 6.48 -0.23
C ARG A 80 -12.05 7.69 -0.91
N ALA A 81 -11.02 7.46 -1.72
CA ALA A 81 -10.40 8.49 -2.55
C ALA A 81 -11.18 8.78 -3.84
N GLY A 82 -12.32 8.10 -4.09
CA GLY A 82 -13.07 8.21 -5.35
C GLY A 82 -12.36 7.55 -6.55
N LEU A 83 -11.38 6.69 -6.27
CA LEU A 83 -10.62 5.95 -7.28
C LEU A 83 -11.24 4.56 -7.50
N ARG A 84 -11.04 4.02 -8.69
CA ARG A 84 -11.41 2.62 -8.98
C ARG A 84 -10.55 1.68 -8.13
N PRO A 85 -11.13 0.65 -7.48
CA PRO A 85 -10.36 -0.40 -6.84
C PRO A 85 -9.36 -1.04 -7.81
N ALA A 86 -8.14 -1.28 -7.32
CA ALA A 86 -7.06 -1.82 -8.16
C ALA A 86 -7.13 -3.35 -8.29
N TYR A 87 -7.71 -4.03 -7.31
CA TYR A 87 -7.70 -5.48 -7.22
C TYR A 87 -9.09 -6.10 -7.36
N ASP A 88 -9.19 -7.20 -8.11
CA ASP A 88 -10.34 -8.10 -8.09
C ASP A 88 -10.06 -9.28 -7.16
N VAL A 89 -10.90 -9.46 -6.13
CA VAL A 89 -10.71 -10.50 -5.10
C VAL A 89 -11.82 -11.54 -5.22
N ARG A 90 -11.46 -12.76 -5.65
CA ARG A 90 -12.40 -13.89 -5.81
C ARG A 90 -11.89 -15.14 -5.12
N GLY A 91 -12.64 -15.64 -4.14
CA GLY A 91 -12.30 -16.89 -3.45
C GLY A 91 -10.90 -16.91 -2.83
N GLY A 92 -10.38 -15.77 -2.39
CA GLY A 92 -9.01 -15.62 -1.85
C GLY A 92 -7.91 -15.44 -2.89
N THR A 93 -8.23 -15.50 -4.18
CA THR A 93 -7.32 -15.10 -5.27
C THR A 93 -7.47 -13.61 -5.53
N VAL A 94 -6.34 -12.92 -5.70
CA VAL A 94 -6.27 -11.50 -6.01
C VAL A 94 -5.65 -11.34 -7.40
N ARG A 95 -6.30 -10.56 -8.26
CA ARG A 95 -5.85 -10.22 -9.62
C ARG A 95 -5.80 -8.72 -9.83
#